data_AF-A0A7S0EIF3-F1
#
_entry.id   AF-A0A7S0EIF3-F1
#
_cell.length_a   1.000
_cell.length_b   1.000
_cell.length_c   1.000
_cell.angle_alpha   90.00
_cell.angle_beta   90.00
_cell.angle_gamma   90.00
#
_symmetry.space_group_name_H-M   'P 1'
#
loop_
_entity.id
_entity.type
_entity.pdbx_description
1 polymer ?
#
loop_
_entity_poly.entity_id
_entity_poly.type
_entity_poly.pdbx_seq_one_letter_code
_entity_poly.pdbx_strand_id
1 'polypeptide(L)'
;QQQQQQQQEVGVEEVGGGQSAQATGAGEESERLQEEILSEIKTDQFFEYSLAGQSGGQVKENQDSTLVASLPDHGDVLAVMDGHGAAGALVSQFVAETLKDKLLRVLQEAGPVGNDQRLPEKERRMLKERIEVAFKETDSELKTAS
;
A
#
# COMPACT_ATOMS: atom_id res chain seq x y z
N GLN A 1 -46.40 23.84 -48.81
CA GLN A 1 -46.16 23.06 -50.03
C GLN A 1 -44.64 22.95 -50.20
N GLN A 2 -44.16 21.71 -50.25
CA GLN A 2 -42.91 21.17 -50.86
C GLN A 2 -41.55 21.78 -50.45
N GLN A 3 -40.63 21.03 -49.82
CA GLN A 3 -39.82 19.86 -50.26
C GLN A 3 -38.72 20.17 -51.30
N GLN A 4 -37.47 19.90 -50.90
CA GLN A 4 -36.41 19.21 -51.66
C GLN A 4 -35.23 18.98 -50.67
N GLN A 5 -35.03 17.78 -50.10
CA GLN A 5 -34.33 16.58 -50.62
C GLN A 5 -32.90 16.83 -51.12
N GLN A 6 -31.93 16.25 -50.41
CA GLN A 6 -30.77 15.56 -50.99
C GLN A 6 -30.39 14.39 -50.07
N GLN A 7 -30.29 13.20 -50.67
CA GLN A 7 -29.81 11.94 -50.10
C GLN A 7 -28.54 11.50 -50.85
N GLN A 8 -27.77 10.62 -50.18
CA GLN A 8 -26.82 9.62 -50.73
C GLN A 8 -25.50 10.19 -51.30
N GLU A 9 -24.34 9.57 -51.13
CA GLU A 9 -24.03 8.14 -51.26
C GLU A 9 -22.66 7.84 -50.59
N VAL A 10 -22.58 6.76 -49.81
CA VAL A 10 -21.33 6.23 -49.24
C VAL A 10 -20.77 5.24 -50.26
N GLY A 11 -19.74 5.65 -51.00
CA GLY A 11 -18.94 4.76 -51.84
C GLY A 11 -17.76 4.21 -51.04
N VAL A 12 -17.86 2.96 -50.58
CA VAL A 12 -16.69 2.19 -50.15
C VAL A 12 -16.24 1.35 -51.35
N GLU A 13 -15.10 1.75 -51.93
CA GLU A 13 -14.35 0.87 -52.82
C GLU A 13 -13.66 -0.21 -51.99
N GLU A 14 -13.96 -1.46 -52.32
CA GLU A 14 -13.30 -2.67 -51.86
C GLU A 14 -12.38 -3.14 -52.99
N VAL A 15 -11.06 -3.23 -52.79
CA VAL A 15 -10.21 -4.27 -53.39
C VAL A 15 -8.92 -4.42 -52.58
N GLY A 16 -8.66 -5.60 -52.02
CA GLY A 16 -7.40 -5.83 -51.31
C GLY A 16 -7.11 -7.22 -50.74
N GLY A 17 -7.63 -8.29 -51.36
CA GLY A 17 -7.13 -9.67 -51.33
C GLY A 17 -6.35 -10.22 -50.11
N GLY A 18 -7.00 -11.14 -49.39
CA GLY A 18 -6.47 -12.48 -49.13
C GLY A 18 -5.49 -12.67 -47.96
N GLN A 19 -5.98 -13.24 -46.85
CA GLN A 19 -5.57 -14.56 -46.34
C GLN A 19 -6.36 -14.89 -45.07
N SER A 20 -6.92 -16.10 -45.07
CA SER A 20 -7.66 -16.74 -43.98
C SER A 20 -6.79 -17.06 -42.76
N ALA A 21 -7.27 -16.73 -41.57
CA ALA A 21 -7.02 -17.52 -40.35
C ALA A 21 -8.09 -17.22 -39.28
N GLN A 22 -8.69 -18.29 -38.75
CA GLN A 22 -9.55 -18.27 -37.58
C GLN A 22 -8.80 -17.71 -36.37
N ALA A 23 -9.46 -16.87 -35.56
CA ALA A 23 -9.08 -16.58 -34.19
C ALA A 23 -10.34 -16.41 -33.32
N THR A 24 -11.14 -17.46 -33.24
CA THR A 24 -12.07 -17.67 -32.12
C THR A 24 -11.23 -18.17 -30.94
N GLY A 25 -10.97 -17.32 -29.94
CA GLY A 25 -10.22 -17.76 -28.76
C GLY A 25 -9.76 -16.69 -27.76
N ALA A 26 -10.08 -15.40 -27.94
CA ALA A 26 -9.58 -14.33 -27.06
C ALA A 26 -10.60 -13.78 -26.05
N GLY A 27 -11.86 -14.25 -26.08
CA GLY A 27 -12.92 -13.78 -25.17
C GLY A 27 -12.96 -14.52 -23.83
N GLU A 28 -12.77 -15.84 -23.85
CA GLU A 28 -12.95 -16.69 -22.67
C GLU A 28 -11.74 -16.67 -21.71
N GLU A 29 -10.53 -16.37 -22.20
CA GLU A 29 -9.35 -16.18 -21.32
C GLU A 29 -9.42 -14.84 -20.58
N SER A 30 -10.01 -13.80 -21.17
CA SER A 30 -10.12 -12.48 -20.52
C SER A 30 -11.13 -12.46 -19.38
N GLU A 31 -12.20 -13.25 -19.46
CA GLU A 31 -13.17 -13.41 -18.36
C GLU A 31 -12.61 -14.26 -17.22
N ARG A 32 -11.83 -15.32 -17.53
CA ARG A 32 -11.16 -16.12 -16.49
C ARG A 32 -10.07 -15.35 -15.74
N LEU A 33 -9.30 -14.51 -16.45
CA LEU A 33 -8.31 -13.63 -15.81
C LEU A 33 -8.96 -12.57 -14.90
N GLN A 34 -10.17 -12.10 -15.21
CA GLN A 34 -10.91 -11.19 -14.32
C GLN A 34 -11.50 -11.90 -13.10
N GLU A 35 -11.98 -13.14 -13.23
CA GLU A 35 -12.43 -13.93 -12.08
C GLU A 35 -11.26 -14.36 -11.17
N GLU A 36 -10.08 -14.63 -11.72
CA GLU A 36 -8.90 -14.99 -10.93
C GLU A 36 -8.37 -13.77 -10.13
N ILE A 37 -8.33 -12.58 -10.75
CA ILE A 37 -7.99 -11.31 -10.07
C ILE A 37 -9.02 -10.98 -8.97
N LEU A 38 -10.31 -11.21 -9.19
CA LEU A 38 -11.34 -10.98 -8.17
C LEU A 38 -11.33 -12.03 -7.06
N SER A 39 -10.78 -13.22 -7.32
CA SER A 39 -10.65 -14.29 -6.32
C SER A 39 -9.41 -14.14 -5.43
N GLU A 40 -8.36 -13.47 -5.92
CA GLU A 40 -7.17 -13.11 -5.12
C GLU A 40 -7.38 -11.87 -4.25
N ILE A 41 -8.42 -11.06 -4.51
CA ILE A 41 -8.88 -10.00 -3.60
C ILE A 41 -9.85 -10.60 -2.56
N LYS A 42 -9.38 -11.64 -1.86
CA LYS A 42 -10.06 -12.24 -0.70
C LYS A 42 -9.22 -12.11 0.55
N THR A 43 -8.77 -10.89 0.81
CA THR A 43 -8.26 -10.48 2.13
C THR A 43 -8.64 -9.04 2.46
N ASP A 44 -9.82 -8.58 2.04
CA ASP A 44 -10.54 -7.54 2.77
C ASP A 44 -11.18 -8.16 4.03
N GLN A 45 -10.34 -8.64 4.95
CA GLN A 45 -10.73 -8.59 6.35
C GLN A 45 -10.72 -7.10 6.72
N PHE A 46 -11.89 -6.47 6.59
CA PHE A 46 -12.20 -5.19 7.18
C PHE A 46 -11.77 -5.23 8.66
N PHE A 47 -10.59 -4.67 8.97
CA PHE A 47 -10.29 -4.25 10.33
C PHE A 47 -11.14 -3.01 10.59
N GLU A 48 -12.23 -3.18 11.32
CA GLU A 48 -13.07 -2.09 11.81
C GLU A 48 -12.28 -1.31 12.88
N TYR A 49 -11.50 -0.32 12.44
CA TYR A 49 -10.80 0.57 13.36
C TYR A 49 -11.78 1.54 13.99
N SER A 50 -12.03 1.38 15.30
CA SER A 50 -12.71 2.41 16.09
C SER A 50 -11.71 3.50 16.48
N LEU A 51 -11.76 4.64 15.81
CA LEU A 51 -11.11 5.88 16.24
C LEU A 51 -11.76 6.34 17.57
N ALA A 52 -11.11 6.05 18.70
CA ALA A 52 -11.58 6.52 19.99
C ALA A 52 -11.12 7.97 20.21
N GLY A 53 -12.06 8.93 20.19
CA GLY A 53 -11.75 10.33 20.46
C GLY A 53 -12.93 11.28 20.36
N GLN A 54 -13.94 11.14 21.22
CA GLN A 54 -14.90 12.23 21.48
C GLN A 54 -14.85 12.61 22.97
N SER A 55 -14.07 13.64 23.28
CA SER A 55 -14.16 14.37 24.55
C SER A 55 -14.77 15.73 24.25
N GLY A 56 -15.85 16.08 24.97
CA GLY A 56 -16.60 17.31 24.75
C GLY A 56 -15.75 18.57 24.87
N GLY A 57 -15.78 19.38 23.81
CA GLY A 57 -15.24 20.75 23.77
C GLY A 57 -13.89 20.86 23.06
N GLN A 58 -13.92 21.43 21.86
CA GLN A 58 -12.86 21.54 20.84
C GLN A 58 -12.60 20.26 20.03
N VAL A 59 -12.63 20.42 18.70
CA VAL A 59 -12.16 19.41 17.75
C VAL A 59 -10.67 19.26 18.01
N LYS A 60 -10.28 18.23 18.76
CA LYS A 60 -8.89 17.80 18.83
C LYS A 60 -8.58 17.21 17.47
N GLU A 61 -7.76 17.90 16.68
CA GLU A 61 -7.22 17.31 15.45
C GLU A 61 -6.50 16.02 15.84
N ASN A 62 -6.78 14.93 15.11
CA ASN A 62 -6.09 13.68 15.35
C ASN A 62 -4.62 13.87 14.95
N GLN A 63 -3.73 13.85 15.92
CA GLN A 63 -2.29 13.97 15.72
C GLN A 63 -1.60 12.60 15.72
N ASP A 64 -2.35 11.52 15.87
CA ASP A 64 -1.81 10.18 15.96
C ASP A 64 -1.54 9.62 14.56
N SER A 65 -0.46 8.86 14.44
CA SER A 65 -0.13 8.11 13.23
C SER A 65 0.10 6.64 13.57
N THR A 66 -0.16 5.76 12.61
CA THR A 66 0.07 4.31 12.75
C THR A 66 1.06 3.83 11.71
N LEU A 67 2.01 3.01 12.12
CA LEU A 67 2.92 2.29 11.24
C LEU A 67 2.54 0.81 11.27
N VAL A 68 2.19 0.29 10.10
CA VAL A 68 1.95 -1.13 9.87
C VAL A 68 2.81 -1.55 8.69
N ALA A 69 3.69 -2.54 8.89
CA ALA A 69 4.52 -3.09 7.85
C ALA A 69 4.75 -4.58 8.10
N SER A 70 4.72 -5.37 7.04
CA SER A 70 4.98 -6.81 7.11
C SER A 70 6.07 -7.16 6.10
N LEU A 71 6.99 -8.02 6.49
CA LEU A 71 7.97 -8.60 5.60
C LEU A 71 7.83 -10.13 5.65
N PRO A 72 7.39 -10.78 4.55
CA PRO A 72 7.19 -12.23 4.52
C PRO A 72 8.41 -12.98 5.05
N ASP A 73 8.18 -14.00 5.87
CA ASP A 73 9.22 -14.79 6.54
C ASP A 73 10.10 -14.05 7.56
N HIS A 74 10.00 -12.72 7.69
CA HIS A 74 10.84 -11.91 8.58
C HIS A 74 10.07 -11.31 9.77
N GLY A 75 8.74 -11.14 9.64
CA GLY A 75 7.85 -10.70 10.71
C GLY A 75 7.16 -9.36 10.44
N ASP A 76 6.43 -8.89 11.45
CA ASP A 76 5.58 -7.70 11.36
C ASP A 76 6.05 -6.57 12.28
N VAL A 77 5.87 -5.34 11.81
CA VAL A 77 6.07 -4.11 12.57
C VAL A 77 4.71 -3.42 12.75
N LEU A 78 4.34 -3.23 14.01
CA LEU A 78 3.14 -2.51 14.42
C LEU A 78 3.55 -1.44 15.43
N ALA A 79 3.29 -0.17 15.10
CA ALA A 79 3.56 0.95 16.01
C ALA A 79 2.45 2.01 15.92
N VAL A 80 2.22 2.68 17.04
CA VAL A 80 1.32 3.83 17.17
C VAL A 80 2.14 4.99 17.70
N MET A 81 2.06 6.13 17.02
CA MET A 81 2.78 7.35 17.36
C MET A 81 1.77 8.38 17.86
N ASP A 82 1.82 8.65 19.17
CA ASP A 82 1.02 9.68 19.85
C ASP A 82 1.65 11.06 19.60
N GLY A 83 1.12 11.76 18.59
CA GLY A 83 1.60 13.09 18.21
C GLY A 83 1.16 14.13 19.23
N HIS A 84 2.08 15.00 19.64
CA HIS A 84 1.79 16.08 20.60
C HIS A 84 2.49 17.38 20.24
N GLY A 85 1.95 18.49 20.76
CA GLY A 85 2.48 19.83 20.54
C GLY A 85 2.05 20.44 19.20
N ALA A 86 2.63 21.59 18.87
CA ALA A 86 2.25 22.39 17.70
C ALA A 86 2.52 21.67 16.36
N ALA A 87 3.54 20.81 16.32
CA ALA A 87 3.91 20.02 15.15
C ALA A 87 3.56 18.52 15.32
N GLY A 88 2.69 18.16 16.28
CA GLY A 88 2.43 16.77 16.67
C GLY A 88 2.07 15.86 15.51
N ALA A 89 1.14 16.29 14.65
CA ALA A 89 0.71 15.54 13.47
C ALA A 89 1.83 15.40 12.42
N LEU A 90 2.61 16.46 12.19
CA LEU A 90 3.74 16.43 11.25
C LEU A 90 4.84 15.47 11.72
N VAL A 91 5.18 15.51 13.01
CA VAL A 91 6.21 14.65 13.59
C VAL A 91 5.75 13.19 13.61
N SER A 92 4.53 12.91 14.04
CA SER A 92 4.02 11.53 14.10
C SER A 92 3.95 10.91 12.71
N GLN A 93 3.52 11.67 11.69
CA GLN A 93 3.50 11.23 10.30
C GLN A 93 4.91 11.04 9.73
N PHE A 94 5.81 12.00 9.93
CA PHE A 94 7.20 11.89 9.47
C PHE A 94 7.88 10.64 10.05
N VAL A 95 7.68 10.39 11.35
CA VAL A 95 8.20 9.20 12.01
C VAL A 95 7.55 7.95 11.42
N ALA A 96 6.24 7.93 11.17
CA ALA A 96 5.56 6.78 10.57
C ALA A 96 6.18 6.36 9.23
N GLU A 97 6.38 7.34 8.35
CA GLU A 97 6.85 7.12 6.99
C GLU A 97 8.33 6.77 6.96
N THR A 98 9.16 7.52 7.69
CA THR A 98 10.62 7.38 7.65
C THR A 98 11.12 6.18 8.45
N LEU A 99 10.49 5.88 9.59
CA LEU A 99 10.88 4.75 10.44
C LEU A 99 10.53 3.41 9.80
N LYS A 100 9.47 3.36 8.98
CA LYS A 100 9.01 2.15 8.30
C LYS A 100 10.12 1.48 7.50
N ASP A 101 10.76 2.21 6.61
CA ASP A 101 11.78 1.65 5.72
C ASP A 101 13.00 1.15 6.50
N LYS A 102 13.36 1.87 7.57
CA LYS A 102 14.47 1.48 8.45
C LYS A 102 14.15 0.21 9.23
N LEU A 103 12.96 0.10 9.82
CA LEU A 103 12.57 -1.10 10.55
C LEU A 103 12.42 -2.31 9.64
N LEU A 104 11.89 -2.14 8.42
CA LEU A 104 11.86 -3.22 7.41
C LEU A 104 13.27 -3.70 7.05
N ARG A 105 14.21 -2.78 6.87
CA ARG A 105 15.62 -3.14 6.64
C ARG A 105 16.22 -3.91 7.83
N VAL A 106 15.93 -3.46 9.05
CA VAL A 106 16.39 -4.13 10.28
C VAL A 106 15.86 -5.56 10.35
N LEU A 107 14.58 -5.79 10.01
CA LEU A 107 13.98 -7.12 9.94
C LEU A 107 14.61 -7.98 8.84
N GLN A 108 14.83 -7.41 7.65
CA GLN A 108 15.47 -8.11 6.54
C GLN A 108 16.88 -8.59 6.93
N GLU A 109 17.66 -7.74 7.60
CA GLU A 109 19.02 -8.05 8.06
C GLU A 109 19.07 -8.99 9.28
N ALA A 110 17.96 -9.14 10.01
CA ALA A 110 17.86 -10.12 11.10
C ALA A 110 17.69 -11.55 10.56
N GLY A 111 17.29 -11.68 9.29
CA GLY A 111 16.99 -12.96 8.66
C GLY A 111 15.56 -13.43 8.93
N PRO A 112 15.14 -14.53 8.31
CA PRO A 112 13.80 -15.05 8.48
C PRO A 112 13.60 -15.62 9.88
N VAL A 113 12.41 -15.40 10.45
CA VAL A 113 12.01 -15.89 11.77
C VAL A 113 10.84 -16.86 11.57
N GLY A 114 11.02 -18.12 11.97
CA GLY A 114 9.93 -19.08 11.93
C GLY A 114 8.76 -18.66 12.84
N ASN A 115 7.54 -18.97 12.42
CA ASN A 115 6.35 -18.78 13.26
C ASN A 115 6.58 -19.44 14.64
N ASP A 116 6.32 -18.69 15.70
CA ASP A 116 6.48 -19.08 17.11
C ASP A 116 7.93 -19.31 17.61
N GLN A 117 8.95 -18.96 16.81
CA GLN A 117 10.34 -19.12 17.23
C GLN A 117 10.82 -17.92 18.04
N ARG A 118 11.22 -18.16 19.29
CA ARG A 118 11.92 -17.13 20.07
C ARG A 118 13.34 -16.95 19.54
N LEU A 119 13.68 -15.72 19.22
CA LEU A 119 15.05 -15.35 18.87
C LEU A 119 16.02 -15.67 20.04
N PRO A 120 17.18 -16.28 19.76
CA PRO A 120 18.29 -16.37 20.71
C PRO A 120 18.62 -15.02 21.35
N GLU A 121 19.05 -15.02 22.61
CA GLU A 121 19.29 -13.77 23.37
C GLU A 121 20.27 -12.83 22.68
N LYS A 122 21.33 -13.37 22.06
CA LYS A 122 22.31 -12.60 21.29
C LYS A 122 21.66 -11.89 20.10
N GLU A 123 20.83 -12.59 19.33
CA GLU A 123 20.12 -12.03 18.17
C GLU A 123 19.09 -11.00 18.59
N ARG A 124 18.33 -11.27 19.65
CA ARG A 124 17.40 -10.30 20.25
C ARG A 124 18.11 -9.01 20.67
N ARG A 125 19.31 -9.12 21.27
CA ARG A 125 20.11 -7.95 21.65
C ARG A 125 20.56 -7.15 20.43
N MET A 126 21.08 -7.82 19.41
CA MET A 126 21.50 -7.16 18.17
C MET A 126 20.31 -6.48 17.46
N LEU A 127 19.15 -7.14 17.42
CA LEU A 127 17.92 -6.59 16.87
C LEU A 127 17.51 -5.31 17.63
N LYS A 128 17.55 -5.34 18.96
CA LYS A 128 17.27 -4.16 19.80
C LYS A 128 18.22 -3.00 19.48
N GLU A 129 19.52 -3.27 19.41
CA GLU A 129 20.53 -2.26 19.11
C GLU A 129 20.29 -1.63 17.71
N ARG A 130 19.90 -2.43 16.71
CA ARG A 130 19.56 -1.95 15.37
C ARG A 130 18.28 -1.10 15.34
N ILE A 131 17.25 -1.51 16.08
CA ILE A 131 16.02 -0.71 16.23
C ILE A 131 16.37 0.65 16.86
N GLU A 132 17.17 0.68 17.93
CA GLU A 132 17.59 1.93 18.56
C GLU A 132 18.34 2.85 17.59
N VAL A 133 19.17 2.30 16.70
CA VAL A 133 19.84 3.07 15.64
C VAL A 133 18.83 3.65 14.65
N ALA A 134 17.86 2.85 14.18
CA ALA A 134 16.80 3.32 13.27
C ALA A 134 16.01 4.52 13.84
N PHE A 135 15.70 4.50 15.14
CA PHE A 135 15.06 5.64 15.81
C PHE A 135 15.97 6.88 15.85
N LYS A 136 17.26 6.72 16.20
CA LYS A 136 18.22 7.83 16.24
C LYS A 136 18.46 8.47 14.87
N GLU A 137 18.53 7.65 13.83
CA GLU A 137 18.63 8.14 12.45
C GLU A 137 17.38 8.91 12.03
N THR A 138 16.19 8.40 12.37
CA THR A 138 14.92 9.09 12.10
C THR A 138 14.84 10.44 12.83
N ASP A 139 15.23 10.50 14.10
CA ASP A 139 15.32 11.77 14.86
C ASP A 139 16.34 12.74 14.23
N SER A 140 17.47 12.22 13.75
CA SER A 140 18.49 13.04 13.09
C SER A 140 17.98 13.62 11.77
N GLU A 141 17.26 12.84 10.97
CA GLU A 141 16.66 13.29 9.71
C GLU A 141 15.54 14.31 9.95
N LEU A 142 14.69 14.11 10.96
CA LEU A 142 13.64 15.06 11.33
C LEU A 142 14.21 16.46 11.59
N LYS A 143 15.35 16.54 12.30
CA LYS A 143 16.06 17.80 12.58
C LYS A 143 16.63 18.49 11.34
N THR A 144 16.83 17.74 10.25
CA THR A 144 17.33 18.29 8.97
C THR A 144 16.22 18.61 7.98
N ALA A 145 15.02 18.03 8.18
CA ALA A 145 13.84 18.28 7.37
C ALA A 145 13.04 19.52 7.83
N SER A 146 13.29 19.99 9.06
CA SER A 146 12.74 21.22 9.67
C SER A 146 13.62 22.44 9.41
#